data_AF-A0A3E4TM40-F1
#
_entry.id   AF-A0A3E4TM40-F1
#
_cell.length_a   1.000
_cell.length_b   1.000
_cell.length_c   1.000
_cell.angle_alpha   90.00
_cell.angle_beta   90.00
_cell.angle_gamma   90.00
#
_symmetry.space_group_name_H-M   'P 1'
#
loop_
_entity.id
_entity.type
_entity.pdbx_description
1 polymer ?
#
loop_
_entity_poly.entity_id
_entity_poly.type
_entity_poly.pdbx_seq_one_letter_code
_entity_poly.pdbx_strand_id
1 'polypeptide(L)'
;MKINAVPALVIGGGLALILFATGGTDNPLNYAVLIVSILCMSLFFSIHYLTIYYLLQPYNAGTELRSGTYRIVSAITYIICWAFMQIRMPIMVFGILTIMFCVLYSIVASILVYRLAPKTFRIRT
;
A
#
# COMPACT_ATOMS: atom_id res chain seq x y z
N MET A 1 3.56 2.16 -9.73
CA MET A 1 2.19 1.79 -10.13
C MET A 1 2.14 0.91 -11.39
N LYS A 2 2.82 1.26 -12.49
CA LYS A 2 2.71 0.53 -13.78
C LYS A 2 2.88 -1.00 -13.66
N ILE A 3 3.82 -1.46 -12.83
CA ILE A 3 4.08 -2.91 -12.60
C ILE A 3 3.06 -3.52 -11.63
N ASN A 4 2.76 -2.85 -10.51
CA ASN A 4 1.88 -3.39 -9.46
C ASN A 4 0.37 -3.28 -9.77
N ALA A 5 -0.01 -2.53 -10.81
CA ALA A 5 -1.41 -2.39 -11.21
C ALA A 5 -2.00 -3.70 -11.76
N VAL A 6 -1.23 -4.45 -12.55
CA VAL A 6 -1.70 -5.71 -13.14
C VAL A 6 -1.98 -6.77 -12.06
N PRO A 7 -1.06 -7.08 -11.13
CA PRO A 7 -1.36 -8.00 -10.04
C PRO A 7 -2.54 -7.53 -9.18
N ALA A 8 -2.64 -6.22 -8.91
CA ALA A 8 -3.74 -5.67 -8.11
C ALA A 8 -5.10 -5.83 -8.80
N LEU A 9 -5.18 -5.62 -10.11
CA LEU A 9 -6.42 -5.86 -10.88
C LEU A 9 -6.79 -7.33 -10.88
N VAL A 10 -5.82 -8.23 -11.06
CA VAL A 10 -6.06 -9.68 -11.03
C VAL A 10 -6.57 -10.12 -9.65
N ILE A 11 -5.96 -9.64 -8.57
CA ILE A 11 -6.39 -9.95 -7.20
C ILE A 11 -7.77 -9.34 -6.92
N GLY A 12 -7.99 -8.06 -7.25
CA GLY A 12 -9.27 -7.38 -7.03
C GLY A 12 -10.41 -8.02 -7.79
N GLY A 13 -10.22 -8.28 -9.08
CA GLY A 13 -11.19 -8.98 -9.93
C GLY A 13 -11.43 -10.41 -9.46
N GLY A 14 -10.36 -11.14 -9.09
CA GLY A 14 -10.45 -12.50 -8.57
C GLY A 14 -11.27 -12.58 -7.29
N LEU A 15 -11.03 -11.69 -6.33
CA LEU A 15 -11.82 -11.65 -5.09
C LEU A 15 -13.28 -11.25 -5.34
N ALA A 16 -13.53 -10.30 -6.25
CA ALA A 16 -14.90 -9.92 -6.63
C ALA A 16 -15.64 -11.09 -7.29
N LEU A 17 -14.96 -11.86 -8.15
CA LEU A 17 -15.52 -13.05 -8.78
C LEU A 17 -15.83 -14.14 -7.75
N ILE A 18 -14.92 -14.40 -6.81
CA ILE A 18 -15.15 -15.36 -5.72
C ILE A 18 -16.36 -14.92 -4.88
N LEU A 19 -16.44 -13.63 -4.53
CA LEU A 19 -17.57 -13.07 -3.78
C LEU A 19 -18.90 -13.23 -4.54
N PHE A 20 -18.87 -13.08 -5.87
CA PHE A 20 -20.04 -13.27 -6.72
C PHE A 20 -20.44 -14.75 -6.81
N ALA A 21 -19.49 -15.64 -7.09
CA ALA A 21 -19.72 -17.07 -7.22
C ALA A 21 -20.23 -17.72 -5.92
N THR A 22 -19.84 -17.19 -4.77
CA THR A 22 -20.28 -17.65 -3.45
C THR A 22 -21.61 -17.04 -3.00
N GLY A 23 -22.15 -16.04 -3.72
CA GLY A 23 -23.33 -15.30 -3.29
C GLY A 23 -23.11 -14.52 -1.99
N GLY A 24 -21.88 -14.11 -1.69
CA GLY A 24 -21.51 -13.54 -0.40
C GLY A 24 -22.03 -12.13 -0.13
N THR A 25 -22.70 -11.50 -1.11
CA THR A 25 -23.38 -10.21 -0.93
C THR A 25 -24.44 -9.96 -1.99
N ASP A 26 -25.55 -9.33 -1.58
CA ASP A 26 -26.60 -8.84 -2.49
C ASP A 26 -26.34 -7.41 -2.99
N ASN A 27 -25.40 -6.69 -2.37
CA ASN A 27 -25.14 -5.30 -2.71
C ASN A 27 -24.05 -5.20 -3.80
N PRO A 28 -24.39 -4.76 -5.03
CA PRO A 28 -23.45 -4.69 -6.13
C PRO A 28 -22.29 -3.72 -5.90
N LEU A 29 -22.45 -2.73 -5.01
CA LEU A 29 -21.38 -1.78 -4.67
C LEU A 29 -20.19 -2.46 -3.99
N ASN A 30 -20.41 -3.56 -3.27
CA ASN A 30 -19.33 -4.27 -2.58
C ASN A 30 -18.27 -4.80 -3.55
N TYR A 31 -18.65 -5.20 -4.77
CA TYR A 31 -17.70 -5.65 -5.79
C TYR A 31 -16.80 -4.50 -6.26
N ALA A 32 -17.39 -3.34 -6.55
CA ALA A 32 -16.65 -2.16 -6.96
C ALA A 32 -15.72 -1.67 -5.83
N VAL A 33 -16.23 -1.59 -4.61
CA VAL A 33 -15.47 -1.18 -3.42
C VAL A 33 -14.28 -2.11 -3.20
N LEU A 34 -14.47 -3.43 -3.35
CA LEU A 34 -13.39 -4.40 -3.18
C LEU A 34 -12.26 -4.22 -4.21
N ILE A 35 -12.60 -4.07 -5.49
CA ILE A 35 -11.63 -3.82 -6.57
C ILE A 35 -10.87 -2.51 -6.31
N VAL A 36 -11.59 -1.42 -6.04
CA VAL A 36 -11.00 -0.10 -5.80
C VAL A 36 -10.08 -0.11 -4.58
N SER A 37 -10.50 -0.77 -3.49
CA SER A 37 -9.69 -0.87 -2.26
C SER A 37 -8.35 -1.57 -2.50
N ILE A 38 -8.33 -2.61 -3.33
CA ILE A 38 -7.11 -3.34 -3.67
C ILE A 38 -6.18 -2.50 -4.55
N LEU A 39 -6.72 -1.73 -5.48
CA LEU A 39 -5.95 -0.77 -6.27
C LEU A 39 -5.35 0.32 -5.38
N CYS A 40 -6.13 0.86 -4.44
CA CYS A 40 -5.68 1.83 -3.46
C CYS A 40 -4.57 1.27 -2.56
N MET A 41 -4.69 0.02 -2.09
CA MET A 41 -3.63 -0.63 -1.31
C MET A 41 -2.35 -0.82 -2.13
N SER A 42 -2.46 -1.26 -3.39
CA SER A 42 -1.32 -1.37 -4.29
C SER A 42 -0.62 -0.01 -4.51
N LEU A 43 -1.41 1.07 -4.57
CA LEU A 43 -0.91 2.44 -4.69
C LEU A 43 -0.15 2.84 -3.43
N PHE A 44 -0.75 2.62 -2.27
CA PHE A 44 -0.16 2.90 -0.96
C PHE A 44 1.18 2.19 -0.80
N PHE A 45 1.26 0.88 -1.01
CA PHE A 45 2.53 0.15 -0.87
C PHE A 45 3.60 0.63 -1.84
N SER A 46 3.22 0.99 -3.07
CA SER A 46 4.16 1.56 -4.05
C SER A 46 4.73 2.91 -3.58
N ILE A 47 3.86 3.82 -3.12
CA ILE A 47 4.26 5.17 -2.66
C ILE A 47 5.02 5.09 -1.35
N HIS A 48 4.58 4.24 -0.43
CA HIS A 48 5.24 4.01 0.85
C HIS A 48 6.68 3.52 0.66
N TYR A 49 6.89 2.55 -0.23
CA TYR A 49 8.23 2.08 -0.59
C TYR A 49 9.10 3.21 -1.16
N LEU A 50 8.57 3.98 -2.12
CA LEU A 50 9.30 5.12 -2.71
C LEU A 50 9.63 6.19 -1.66
N THR A 51 8.70 6.47 -0.75
CA THR A 51 8.88 7.45 0.32
C THR A 51 10.03 7.04 1.23
N ILE A 52 10.04 5.79 1.66
CA ILE A 52 11.13 5.24 2.44
C ILE A 52 12.45 5.28 1.66
N TYR A 53 12.42 4.91 0.38
CA TYR A 53 13.61 4.92 -0.48
C TYR A 53 14.22 6.33 -0.58
N TYR A 54 13.41 7.35 -0.89
CA TYR A 54 13.89 8.72 -1.06
C TYR A 54 14.30 9.40 0.27
N LEU A 55 13.64 9.07 1.37
CA LEU A 55 13.94 9.71 2.66
C LEU A 55 15.07 9.04 3.43
N LEU A 56 15.15 7.70 3.40
CA LEU A 56 16.09 6.93 4.22
C LEU A 56 17.27 6.35 3.44
N GLN A 57 17.19 6.31 2.12
CA GLN A 57 18.21 5.76 1.22
C GLN A 57 18.83 4.44 1.73
N PRO A 58 18.03 3.36 1.77
CA PRO A 58 18.40 2.15 2.49
C PRO A 58 19.45 1.28 1.79
N TYR A 59 19.66 1.51 0.50
CA TYR A 59 20.59 0.78 -0.36
C TYR A 59 21.87 1.59 -0.61
N ASN A 60 23.02 0.91 -0.61
CA ASN A 60 24.29 1.48 -1.08
C ASN A 60 24.42 1.40 -2.62
N ALA A 61 25.51 1.92 -3.17
CA ALA A 61 25.80 1.84 -4.61
C ALA A 61 25.88 0.38 -5.15
N GLY A 62 26.21 -0.59 -4.28
CA GLY A 62 26.22 -2.02 -4.58
C GLY A 62 24.87 -2.72 -4.40
N THR A 63 23.77 -1.99 -4.18
CA THR A 63 22.41 -2.50 -3.91
C THR A 63 22.26 -3.33 -2.63
N GLU A 64 23.24 -3.30 -1.73
CA GLU A 64 23.15 -3.95 -0.42
C GLU A 64 22.26 -3.14 0.53
N LEU A 65 21.40 -3.85 1.27
CA LEU A 65 20.56 -3.26 2.31
C LEU A 65 21.40 -3.01 3.58
N ARG A 66 21.65 -1.75 3.92
CA ARG A 66 22.45 -1.38 5.11
C ARG A 66 21.64 -0.65 6.19
N SER A 67 20.47 -0.10 5.87
CA SER A 67 19.70 0.74 6.81
C SER A 67 18.88 -0.09 7.80
N GLY A 68 19.26 -0.04 9.09
CA GLY A 68 18.46 -0.61 10.18
C GLY A 68 17.10 0.07 10.34
N THR A 69 17.04 1.40 10.11
CA THR A 69 15.79 2.17 10.15
C THR A 69 14.79 1.67 9.11
N TYR A 70 15.24 1.34 7.90
CA TYR A 70 14.39 0.74 6.87
C TYR A 70 13.75 -0.57 7.32
N ARG A 71 14.53 -1.44 7.96
CA ARG A 71 14.04 -2.74 8.45
C ARG A 71 12.97 -2.53 9.51
N ILE A 72 13.17 -1.59 10.44
CA ILE A 72 12.19 -1.27 11.49
C ILE A 72 10.90 -0.71 10.88
N VAL A 73 10.98 0.27 9.99
CA VAL A 73 9.79 0.88 9.36
C VAL A 73 9.01 -0.15 8.54
N SER A 74 9.73 -0.99 7.79
CA SER A 74 9.10 -2.08 7.02
C SER A 74 8.42 -3.08 7.96
N ALA A 75 9.10 -3.51 9.03
CA ALA A 75 8.56 -4.45 10.01
C ALA A 75 7.29 -3.90 10.67
N ILE A 76 7.29 -2.64 11.09
CA ILE A 76 6.10 -1.98 11.68
C ILE A 76 4.94 -2.02 10.68
N THR A 77 5.19 -1.69 9.42
CA THR A 77 4.14 -1.69 8.38
C THR A 77 3.53 -3.07 8.21
N TYR A 78 4.36 -4.12 8.13
CA TYR A 78 3.87 -5.50 8.03
C TYR A 78 3.13 -5.97 9.28
N ILE A 79 3.58 -5.60 10.48
CA ILE A 79 2.90 -5.91 11.75
C ILE A 79 1.50 -5.27 11.77
N ILE A 80 1.38 -4.01 11.35
CA ILE A 80 0.09 -3.32 11.25
C ILE A 80 -0.82 -4.07 10.28
N CYS A 81 -0.35 -4.38 9.06
CA CYS A 81 -1.14 -5.12 8.08
C CYS A 81 -1.58 -6.48 8.61
N TRP A 82 -0.69 -7.20 9.30
CA TRP A 82 -1.01 -8.48 9.93
C TRP A 82 -2.09 -8.34 11.00
N ALA A 83 -2.02 -7.31 11.85
CA ALA A 83 -3.05 -7.05 12.85
C ALA A 83 -4.41 -6.80 12.20
N PHE A 84 -4.45 -6.01 11.11
CA PHE A 84 -5.69 -5.75 10.36
C PHE A 84 -6.28 -7.01 9.71
N MET A 85 -5.46 -7.99 9.30
CA MET A 85 -5.97 -9.27 8.79
C MET A 85 -6.74 -10.09 9.83
N GLN A 86 -6.48 -9.89 11.12
CA GLN A 86 -7.17 -10.61 12.20
C GLN A 86 -8.56 -10.03 12.49
N ILE A 87 -8.85 -8.81 12.01
CA ILE A 87 -10.09 -8.11 12.30
C ILE A 87 -11.12 -8.44 11.21
N ARG A 88 -12.25 -9.03 11.60
CA ARG A 88 -13.39 -9.21 10.70
C ARG A 88 -14.19 -7.91 10.60
N MET A 89 -14.20 -7.31 9.41
CA MET A 89 -14.94 -6.07 9.13
C MET A 89 -15.89 -6.24 7.94
N PRO A 90 -17.04 -5.53 7.92
CA PRO A 90 -17.88 -5.45 6.73
C PRO A 90 -17.10 -4.84 5.55
N ILE A 91 -17.36 -5.34 4.33
CA ILE A 91 -16.63 -4.93 3.11
C ILE A 91 -16.70 -3.41 2.88
N MET A 92 -17.87 -2.80 3.06
CA MET A 92 -18.05 -1.35 2.93
C MET A 92 -17.19 -0.55 3.91
N VAL A 93 -17.18 -0.95 5.19
CA VAL A 93 -16.40 -0.26 6.22
C VAL A 93 -14.91 -0.39 5.94
N PHE A 94 -14.46 -1.61 5.61
CA PHE A 94 -13.08 -1.85 5.20
C PHE A 94 -12.70 -0.96 4.01
N GLY A 95 -13.50 -0.98 2.95
CA GLY A 95 -13.15 -0.28 1.73
C GLY A 95 -13.12 1.24 1.89
N ILE A 96 -14.09 1.84 2.58
CA ILE A 96 -14.08 3.29 2.83
C ILE A 96 -12.84 3.69 3.63
N LEU A 97 -12.54 2.96 4.72
CA LEU A 97 -11.38 3.25 5.56
C LEU A 97 -10.07 3.09 4.79
N THR A 98 -9.92 2.00 4.03
CA THR A 98 -8.73 1.73 3.23
C THR A 98 -8.53 2.78 2.14
N ILE A 99 -9.57 3.13 1.38
CA ILE A 99 -9.49 4.14 0.32
C ILE A 99 -9.10 5.50 0.92
N MET A 100 -9.80 5.94 1.98
CA MET A 100 -9.52 7.20 2.65
C MET A 100 -8.08 7.24 3.18
N PHE A 101 -7.65 6.20 3.88
CA PHE A 101 -6.29 6.10 4.39
C PHE A 101 -5.25 6.15 3.26
N CYS A 102 -5.42 5.34 2.21
CA CYS A 102 -4.48 5.29 1.10
C CYS A 102 -4.37 6.65 0.39
N VAL A 103 -5.48 7.34 0.14
CA VAL A 103 -5.49 8.66 -0.50
C VAL A 103 -4.80 9.69 0.38
N LEU A 104 -5.22 9.81 1.64
CA LEU A 104 -4.63 10.78 2.58
C LEU A 104 -3.14 10.53 2.78
N TYR A 105 -2.75 9.28 3.01
CA TYR A 105 -1.34 8.92 3.16
C TYR A 105 -0.54 9.26 1.91
N SER A 106 -1.06 8.95 0.72
CA SER A 106 -0.35 9.20 -0.55
C SER A 106 -0.13 10.69 -0.79
N ILE A 107 -1.10 11.54 -0.44
CA ILE A 107 -0.97 12.99 -0.51
C ILE A 107 0.13 13.46 0.44
N VAL A 108 0.05 13.07 1.71
CA VAL A 108 1.04 13.46 2.74
C VAL A 108 2.44 12.98 2.38
N ALA A 109 2.58 11.73 1.98
CA ALA A 109 3.85 11.12 1.59
C ALA A 109 4.45 11.83 0.36
N SER A 110 3.63 12.15 -0.64
CA SER A 110 4.09 12.90 -1.82
C SER A 110 4.61 14.28 -1.43
N ILE A 111 3.87 15.04 -0.61
CA ILE A 111 4.32 16.34 -0.09
C ILE A 111 5.64 16.21 0.68
N LEU A 112 5.76 15.19 1.53
CA LEU A 112 6.94 14.95 2.34
C LEU A 112 8.17 14.63 1.47
N VAL A 113 8.02 13.77 0.46
CA VAL A 113 9.07 13.45 -0.49
C VAL A 113 9.51 14.70 -1.25
N TYR A 114 8.59 15.49 -1.80
CA TYR A 114 8.96 16.72 -2.52
C TYR A 114 9.74 17.71 -1.66
N ARG A 115 9.43 17.81 -0.36
CA ARG A 115 10.08 18.77 0.55
C ARG A 115 11.40 18.26 1.14
N LEU A 116 11.47 16.99 1.49
CA LEU A 116 12.59 16.43 2.25
C LEU A 116 13.59 15.66 1.38
N ALA A 117 13.15 15.00 0.30
CA ALA A 117 14.05 14.21 -0.54
C ALA A 117 15.25 15.03 -1.08
N PRO A 118 15.10 16.29 -1.54
CA PRO A 118 16.25 17.09 -1.98
C PRO A 118 17.29 17.34 -0.87
N LYS A 119 16.88 17.27 0.40
CA LYS A 119 17.75 17.54 1.57
C LYS A 119 18.34 16.26 2.17
N THR A 120 17.62 15.13 2.09
CA THR A 120 17.99 13.86 2.73
C THR A 120 18.65 12.86 1.79
N PHE A 121 18.48 13.01 0.46
CA PHE A 121 19.04 12.08 -0.51
C PHE A 121 20.56 12.27 -0.62
N ARG A 122 21.33 11.29 -0.14
CA ARG A 122 22.79 11.23 -0.19
C ARG A 122 23.23 9.80 -0.52
N ILE A 123 23.78 9.63 -1.72
CA ILE A 123 24.31 8.33 -2.18
C ILE A 123 25.41 7.88 -1.22
N ARG A 124 25.15 6.79 -0.51
CA ARG A 124 26.14 6.10 0.31
C ARG A 124 26.96 5.22 -0.64
N THR A 125 28.16 5.69 -0.98
CA THR A 125 29.21 4.90 -1.63
C THR A 125 29.69 3.79 -0.71
#